data_AF-A0A7W8VBF3-F1
#
_entry.id   AF-A0A7W8VBF3-F1
#
_cell.length_a   1.000
_cell.length_b   1.000
_cell.length_c   1.000
_cell.angle_alpha   90.00
_cell.angle_beta   90.00
_cell.angle_gamma   90.00
#
_symmetry.space_group_name_H-M   'P 1'
#
loop_
_entity.id
_entity.type
_entity.pdbx_description
1 polymer ?
#
loop_
_entity_poly.entity_id
_entity_poly.type
_entity_poly.pdbx_seq_one_letter_code
_entity_poly.pdbx_strand_id
1 'polypeptide(L)' 'MQFVNEPRRLLDVEREFSSSDPVIVRAALFSLLHTGRVSASSLQTQPLSLLTSFAALEATS' A
#
# COMPACT_ATOMS: atom_id res chain seq x y z
N MET A 1 -2.02 7.07 -9.42
CA MET A 1 -1.95 5.62 -9.20
C MET A 1 -3.36 5.17 -8.84
N GLN A 2 -4.13 4.66 -9.80
CA GLN A 2 -5.59 4.51 -9.69
C GLN A 2 -6.04 3.69 -8.46
N PHE A 3 -5.19 2.82 -7.92
CA PHE A 3 -5.49 1.91 -6.82
C PHE A 3 -5.32 2.49 -5.40
N VAL A 4 -4.69 3.65 -5.24
CA VAL A 4 -4.42 4.31 -3.93
C VAL A 4 -4.79 5.80 -3.94
N ASN A 5 -5.65 6.23 -4.88
CA ASN A 5 -6.15 7.61 -4.91
C ASN A 5 -6.88 8.01 -3.61
N GLU A 6 -7.46 7.03 -2.92
CA GLU A 6 -7.93 7.16 -1.54
C GLU A 6 -7.13 6.20 -0.64
N PRO A 7 -7.00 6.49 0.67
CA PRO A 7 -6.36 5.58 1.60
C PRO A 7 -7.04 4.21 1.63
N ARG A 8 -6.29 3.14 1.35
CA ARG A 8 -6.82 1.75 1.32
C ARG A 8 -6.02 0.82 2.20
N ARG A 9 -6.73 -0.11 2.86
CA ARG A 9 -6.10 -1.10 3.74
C ARG A 9 -5.41 -2.18 2.92
N LEU A 10 -4.34 -2.74 3.46
CA LEU A 10 -3.64 -3.88 2.85
C LEU A 10 -4.59 -5.03 2.50
N LEU A 11 -5.57 -5.33 3.37
CA LEU A 11 -6.58 -6.35 3.11
C LEU A 11 -7.37 -6.09 1.82
N ASP A 12 -7.78 -4.84 1.60
CA ASP A 12 -8.61 -4.47 0.46
C ASP A 12 -7.78 -4.48 -0.83
N VAL A 13 -6.49 -4.15 -0.74
CA VAL A 13 -5.55 -4.26 -1.87
C VAL A 13 -5.29 -5.73 -2.21
N GLU A 14 -4.94 -6.58 -1.25
CA GLU A 14 -4.71 -8.01 -1.48
C GLU A 14 -5.94 -8.71 -2.09
N ARG A 15 -7.15 -8.39 -1.63
CA ARG A 15 -8.39 -8.96 -2.17
C ARG A 15 -8.65 -8.59 -3.63
N GLU A 16 -8.29 -7.38 -4.03
CA GLU A 16 -8.42 -6.96 -5.43
C GLU A 16 -7.50 -7.77 -6.35
N PHE A 17 -6.32 -8.15 -5.84
CA PHE A 17 -5.38 -9.03 -6.51
C PHE A 17 -5.52 -10.50 -6.08
N SER A 18 -6.74 -10.97 -5.81
CA SER A 18 -7.00 -12.32 -5.28
C SER A 18 -6.44 -13.50 -6.09
N SER A 19 -6.11 -13.30 -7.37
CA SER A 19 -5.43 -14.29 -8.21
C SER A 19 -3.90 -14.32 -8.04
N SER A 20 -3.32 -13.36 -7.32
CA SER A 20 -1.88 -13.22 -7.07
C SER A 20 -1.51 -13.69 -5.66
N ASP A 21 -0.27 -14.15 -5.49
CA ASP A 21 0.27 -14.43 -4.16
C ASP A 21 0.32 -13.12 -3.34
N PRO A 22 -0.25 -13.07 -2.12
CA PRO A 22 -0.18 -11.91 -1.24
C PRO A 22 1.25 -11.38 -1.01
N VAL A 23 2.27 -12.24 -1.06
CA VAL A 23 3.68 -11.85 -0.96
C VAL A 23 4.08 -10.91 -2.10
N ILE A 24 3.61 -11.16 -3.33
CA ILE A 24 3.91 -10.33 -4.50
C ILE A 24 3.24 -8.97 -4.36
N VAL A 25 1.97 -8.95 -3.93
CA VAL A 25 1.21 -7.71 -3.70
C VAL A 25 1.91 -6.84 -2.67
N ARG A 26 2.34 -7.45 -1.55
CA ARG A 26 3.11 -6.76 -0.50
C ARG A 26 4.44 -6.26 -1.04
N ALA A 27 5.21 -7.07 -1.75
CA ALA A 27 6.51 -6.66 -2.29
C ALA A 27 6.38 -5.45 -3.24
N ALA A 28 5.37 -5.45 -4.12
CA ALA A 28 5.07 -4.32 -4.99
C ALA A 28 4.70 -3.08 -4.17
N LEU A 29 3.81 -3.21 -3.17
CA LEU A 29 3.38 -2.10 -2.33
C LEU A 29 4.51 -1.51 -1.49
N PHE A 30 5.41 -2.36 -0.96
CA PHE A 30 6.63 -1.92 -0.27
C PHE A 30 7.59 -1.21 -1.21
N SER A 31 7.72 -1.66 -2.46
CA SER A 31 8.52 -0.97 -3.47
C SER A 31 7.97 0.43 -3.76
N LEU A 32 6.64 0.58 -3.80
CA LEU A 32 5.98 1.88 -3.94
C LEU A 32 6.18 2.77 -2.71
N LEU A 33 6.15 2.20 -1.51
CA LEU A 33 6.41 2.92 -0.26
C LEU A 33 7.86 3.42 -0.24
N HIS A 34 8.81 2.54 -0.59
CA HIS A 34 10.23 2.85 -0.62
C HIS A 34 10.58 3.92 -1.66
N THR A 35 9.90 3.92 -2.80
CA THR A 35 10.07 4.93 -3.87
C THR A 35 9.29 6.22 -3.63
N GLY A 36 8.62 6.36 -2.48
CA GLY A 36 7.86 7.57 -2.11
C GLY A 36 6.61 7.79 -2.95
N ARG A 37 6.09 6.75 -3.61
CA ARG A 37 4.86 6.82 -4.43
C ARG A 37 3.60 6.59 -3.60
N VAL A 38 3.73 5.93 -2.45
CA VAL A 38 2.69 5.78 -1.45
C VAL A 38 3.25 6.07 -0.06
N SER A 39 2.37 6.39 0.88
CA SER A 39 2.69 6.53 2.29
C SER A 39 1.80 5.61 3.15
N ALA A 40 2.31 5.23 4.32
CA ALA A 40 1.58 4.53 5.36
C ALA A 40 2.10 4.99 6.73
N SER A 41 1.52 6.06 7.26
CA SER A 41 2.00 6.72 8.48
C SER A 41 1.99 5.81 9.71
N SER A 42 1.05 4.86 9.79
CA SER A 42 0.97 3.92 10.91
C SER A 42 2.19 3.01 11.03
N LEU A 43 2.93 2.77 9.93
CA LEU A 43 4.15 1.94 9.96
C LEU A 43 5.30 2.58 10.75
N GLN A 44 5.21 3.86 11.09
CA GLN A 44 6.19 4.53 11.94
C GLN A 44 6.08 4.10 13.41
N THR A 45 4.91 3.60 13.84
CA THR A 45 4.62 3.29 15.25
C THR A 45 4.00 1.91 15.44
N GLN A 46 3.55 1.26 14.38
CA GLN A 46 2.89 -0.04 14.40
C GLN A 46 3.51 -0.98 13.36
N PRO A 47 3.60 -2.29 13.65
CA PRO A 47 4.00 -3.26 12.66
C PRO A 47 2.98 -3.31 11.51
N LEU A 48 3.43 -3.80 10.34
CA LEU A 48 2.55 -4.05 9.22
C LEU A 48 1.42 -5.02 9.62
N SER A 49 0.19 -4.66 9.25
CA SER A 49 -0.98 -5.52 9.41
C SER A 49 -1.91 -5.38 8.20
N LEU A 50 -2.89 -6.28 8.11
CA LEU A 50 -3.97 -6.20 7.12
C LEU A 50 -4.82 -4.91 7.25
N LEU A 51 -4.74 -4.22 8.39
CA LEU A 51 -5.42 -2.95 8.66
C LEU A 51 -4.56 -1.72 8.32
N THR A 52 -3.29 -1.89 7.98
CA THR A 52 -2.42 -0.79 7.57
C THR A 52 -2.99 -0.14 6.31
N SER A 53 -3.29 1.16 6.40
CA SER A 53 -3.76 1.95 5.27
C SER A 53 -2.60 2.59 4.51
N PHE A 54 -2.66 2.48 3.19
CA PHE A 54 -1.72 3.09 2.25
C PHE A 54 -2.45 4.17 1.45
N ALA A 55 -1.83 5.34 1.29
CA ALA A 55 -2.35 6.44 0.49
C ALA A 55 -1.34 6.85 -0.59
N ALA A 56 -1.81 7.20 -1.79
CA ALA A 56 -0.94 7.79 -2.80
C ALA A 56 -0.31 9.08 -2.28
N LEU A 57 0.97 9.25 -2.55
CA LEU A 57 1.60 10.57 -2.50
C LEU A 57 1.51 11.13 -3.92
N GLU A 58 0.77 12.22 -4.11
CA GLU A 58 0.80 12.91 -5.40
C GLU A 58 2.24 13.30 -5.70
N ALA A 59 2.68 13.04 -6.93
CA ALA A 59 3.93 13.61 -7.41
C ALA A 59 3.67 15.11 -7.54
N THR A 60 4.09 15.90 -6.54
CA THR A 60 4.33 17.32 -6.74
C THR A 60 5.27 17.42 -7.93
N SER A 61 4.72 17.91 -9.03
CA SER A 61 5.46 18.26 -10.26
C SER A 61 6.01 19.67 -10.12
#